data_AF-A0A4Y2E0V2-F1
#
_entry.id   AF-A0A4Y2E0V2-F1
#
_cell.length_a   1.000
_cell.length_b   1.000
_cell.length_c   1.000
_cell.angle_alpha   90.00
_cell.angle_beta   90.00
_cell.angle_gamma   90.00
#
_symmetry.space_group_name_H-M   'P 1'
#
loop_
_entity.id
_entity.type
_entity.pdbx_description
1 polymer ?
#
loop_
_entity_poly.entity_id
_entity_poly.type
_entity_poly.pdbx_seq_one_letter_code
_entity_poly.pdbx_strand_id
1 'polypeptide(L)'
;MILRSTGLWKTGSGSISILIANIPLRLCGVPSRGNELADHHANLTTAEDEKLEIPTPYSCVKFKIEKNVMNDWQETWDGYDSESGRGTRDLVPKVNRKCLMFSKYLIFILSGHGPFPYYLSRFKKLNSSLRPCDSIEDVDHYVFRYQYTKYFHLKEPILAHWQAWFKNLQENMECLWKLRNSCEISRHLCNQMIQD
;
A
#
# COMPACT_ATOMS: atom_id res chain seq x y z
N MET A 1 -19.06 30.46 -32.82
CA MET A 1 -20.46 30.41 -32.36
C MET A 1 -20.61 29.18 -31.49
N ILE A 2 -20.79 29.41 -30.19
CA ILE A 2 -20.95 28.38 -29.16
C ILE A 2 -22.37 27.84 -29.22
N LEU A 3 -22.54 26.52 -29.17
CA LEU A 3 -23.70 25.92 -28.50
C LEU A 3 -23.25 24.71 -27.68
N ARG A 4 -23.28 24.89 -26.36
CA ARG A 4 -23.41 23.86 -25.32
C ARG A 4 -24.89 23.76 -24.94
N SER A 5 -25.37 22.55 -24.61
CA SER A 5 -26.45 22.26 -23.64
C SER A 5 -26.62 20.72 -23.60
N THR A 6 -26.04 19.98 -22.63
CA THR A 6 -26.54 19.60 -21.28
C THR A 6 -27.76 18.66 -21.25
N GLY A 7 -27.56 17.48 -20.63
CA GLY A 7 -28.60 16.58 -20.11
C GLY A 7 -27.96 15.40 -19.35
N LEU A 8 -28.40 15.15 -18.11
CA LEU A 8 -27.69 14.47 -17.02
C LEU A 8 -28.55 13.31 -16.41
N TRP A 9 -27.96 12.13 -16.18
CA TRP A 9 -28.14 11.06 -15.13
C TRP A 9 -29.37 10.11 -14.97
N LYS A 10 -28.99 8.80 -14.81
CA LYS A 10 -29.35 7.75 -13.78
C LYS A 10 -30.72 7.04 -13.87
N THR A 11 -30.92 5.74 -13.52
CA THR A 11 -30.19 4.66 -12.80
C THR A 11 -30.51 3.29 -13.43
N GLY A 12 -29.65 2.26 -13.31
CA GLY A 12 -29.90 1.20 -12.31
C GLY A 12 -29.27 -0.13 -12.74
N SER A 13 -28.73 -0.88 -11.77
CA SER A 13 -28.11 -2.22 -11.90
C SER A 13 -26.89 -2.33 -12.83
N GLY A 14 -25.72 -1.98 -12.28
CA GLY A 14 -24.43 -2.31 -12.87
C GLY A 14 -24.07 -3.77 -12.61
N SER A 15 -24.24 -4.62 -13.62
CA SER A 15 -23.51 -5.86 -13.81
C SER A 15 -23.50 -6.16 -15.31
N ILE A 16 -22.38 -5.94 -15.98
CA ILE A 16 -22.11 -6.56 -17.29
C ILE A 16 -20.80 -7.30 -17.16
N SER A 17 -20.94 -8.62 -17.18
CA SER A 17 -19.89 -9.63 -17.16
C SER A 17 -18.89 -9.40 -18.30
N ILE A 18 -17.60 -9.46 -17.97
CA ILE A 18 -16.54 -9.66 -18.97
C ILE A 18 -16.62 -11.13 -19.41
N LEU A 19 -17.14 -11.38 -20.61
CA LEU A 19 -16.89 -12.64 -21.30
C LEU A 19 -15.59 -12.49 -22.09
N ILE A 20 -14.53 -13.12 -21.60
CA ILE A 20 -13.33 -13.40 -22.37
C ILE A 20 -13.69 -14.51 -23.37
N ALA A 21 -14.03 -14.14 -24.59
CA ALA A 21 -13.96 -15.06 -25.71
C ALA A 21 -12.51 -15.11 -26.19
N ASN A 22 -11.75 -16.08 -25.69
CA ASN A 22 -10.49 -16.49 -26.29
C ASN A 22 -10.80 -17.10 -27.66
N ILE A 23 -10.67 -16.32 -28.73
CA ILE A 23 -10.64 -16.87 -30.09
C ILE A 23 -9.18 -17.14 -30.42
N PRO A 24 -8.77 -18.39 -30.69
CA PRO A 24 -7.44 -18.65 -31.22
C PRO A 24 -7.36 -18.06 -32.64
N LEU A 25 -6.60 -16.97 -32.80
CA LEU A 25 -6.21 -16.46 -34.11
C LEU A 25 -5.24 -17.46 -34.76
N ARG A 26 -5.79 -18.39 -35.55
CA ARG A 26 -5.00 -19.21 -36.45
C ARG A 26 -4.69 -18.38 -37.70
N LEU A 27 -3.57 -17.66 -37.66
CA LEU A 27 -2.98 -17.04 -38.86
C LEU A 27 -2.47 -18.16 -39.76
N CYS A 28 -3.31 -18.63 -40.70
CA CYS A 28 -2.85 -19.41 -41.82
C CYS A 28 -2.34 -18.41 -42.88
N GLY A 29 -1.03 -18.34 -43.06
CA GLY A 29 -0.37 -17.41 -43.99
C GLY A 29 -0.60 -17.77 -45.45
N VAL A 30 -1.83 -17.57 -45.94
CA VAL A 30 -2.16 -17.69 -47.36
C VAL A 30 -2.02 -16.31 -48.01
N PRO A 31 -1.21 -16.14 -49.08
CA PRO A 31 -1.16 -14.91 -49.84
C PRO A 31 -2.53 -14.71 -50.50
N SER A 32 -3.30 -13.74 -50.01
CA SER A 32 -4.49 -13.25 -50.68
C SER A 32 -4.16 -11.93 -51.36
N ARG A 33 -4.83 -11.61 -52.47
CA ARG A 33 -4.70 -10.31 -53.17
C ARG A 33 -4.90 -9.09 -52.25
N GLY A 34 -5.58 -9.28 -51.11
CA GLY A 34 -5.71 -8.26 -50.06
C GLY A 34 -4.43 -8.06 -49.24
N ASN A 35 -3.64 -9.11 -48.99
CA ASN A 35 -2.35 -9.00 -48.31
C ASN A 35 -1.30 -8.31 -49.18
N GLU A 36 -1.28 -8.58 -50.49
CA GLU A 36 -0.36 -7.90 -51.42
C GLU A 36 -0.66 -6.40 -51.53
N LEU A 37 -1.95 -6.03 -51.50
CA LEU A 37 -2.36 -4.63 -51.48
C LEU A 37 -2.02 -3.97 -50.13
N ALA A 38 -2.20 -4.68 -49.01
CA ALA A 38 -1.80 -4.20 -47.69
C ALA A 38 -0.27 -4.02 -47.56
N ASP A 39 0.53 -4.96 -48.08
CA ASP A 39 1.99 -4.86 -48.13
C ASP A 39 2.45 -3.73 -49.05
N HIS A 40 1.80 -3.55 -50.21
CA HIS A 40 2.07 -2.42 -51.10
C HIS A 40 1.80 -1.08 -50.41
N HIS A 41 0.68 -0.95 -49.69
CA HIS A 41 0.39 0.25 -48.91
C HIS A 41 1.37 0.45 -47.73
N ALA A 42 1.74 -0.61 -47.01
CA ALA A 42 2.73 -0.53 -45.94
C ALA A 42 4.11 -0.10 -46.46
N ASN A 43 4.53 -0.63 -47.61
CA ASN A 43 5.78 -0.25 -48.27
C ASN A 43 5.75 1.20 -48.78
N LEU A 44 4.61 1.69 -49.29
CA LEU A 44 4.42 3.09 -49.67
C LEU A 44 4.46 4.04 -48.45
N THR A 45 3.84 3.66 -47.33
CA THR A 45 3.87 4.44 -46.08
C THR A 45 5.25 4.47 -45.44
N THR A 46 6.11 3.47 -45.71
CA THR A 46 7.50 3.47 -45.24
C THR A 46 8.43 4.32 -46.13
N ALA A 47 8.04 4.56 -47.39
CA ALA A 47 8.76 5.41 -48.34
C ALA A 47 8.42 6.90 -48.19
N GLU A 48 7.21 7.22 -47.73
CA GLU A 48 6.84 8.55 -47.25
C GLU A 48 7.35 8.70 -45.81
N ASP A 49 8.55 9.27 -45.67
CA ASP A 49 9.30 9.46 -44.41
C ASP A 49 8.66 10.51 -43.47
N GLU A 50 7.32 10.52 -43.39
CA GLU A 50 6.63 11.21 -42.30
C GLU A 50 6.68 10.28 -41.09
N LYS A 51 7.78 10.39 -40.35
CA LYS A 51 7.95 9.83 -39.02
C LYS A 51 6.84 10.37 -38.12
N LEU A 52 5.68 9.73 -38.16
CA LEU A 52 4.61 9.92 -37.20
C LEU A 52 5.17 9.47 -35.86
N GLU A 53 5.69 10.44 -35.11
CA GLU A 53 6.09 10.24 -33.73
C GLU A 53 4.85 9.80 -32.97
N ILE A 54 4.72 8.50 -32.77
CA ILE A 54 3.68 7.94 -31.92
C ILE A 54 3.88 8.63 -30.56
N PRO A 55 2.91 9.45 -30.10
CA PRO A 55 3.05 10.16 -28.84
C PRO A 55 3.36 9.12 -27.77
N THR A 56 4.38 9.40 -26.95
CA THR A 56 4.87 8.46 -25.94
C THR A 56 3.67 7.84 -25.23
N PRO A 57 3.49 6.50 -25.30
CA PRO A 57 2.31 5.87 -24.73
C PRO A 57 2.16 6.27 -23.27
N TYR A 58 0.93 6.54 -22.84
CA TYR A 58 0.64 6.97 -21.47
C TYR A 58 1.27 6.04 -20.43
N SER A 59 1.32 4.73 -20.70
CA SER A 59 1.99 3.73 -19.86
C SER A 59 3.49 4.01 -19.65
N CYS A 60 4.20 4.48 -20.68
CA CYS A 60 5.61 4.83 -20.61
C CYS A 60 5.84 6.11 -19.78
N VAL A 61 5.01 7.13 -19.98
CA VAL A 61 5.05 8.36 -19.15
C VAL A 61 4.76 8.02 -17.69
N LYS A 62 3.69 7.27 -17.43
CA LYS A 62 3.31 6.83 -16.08
C LYS A 62 4.43 6.02 -15.41
N PHE A 63 5.04 5.07 -16.12
CA PHE A 63 6.15 4.28 -15.59
C PHE A 63 7.36 5.14 -15.21
N LYS A 64 7.73 6.11 -16.05
CA LYS A 64 8.84 7.03 -15.76
C LYS A 64 8.57 7.88 -14.52
N ILE A 65 7.36 8.43 -14.40
CA ILE A 65 6.96 9.22 -13.22
C ILE A 65 6.99 8.34 -11.96
N GLU A 66 6.35 7.16 -11.99
CA GLU A 66 6.35 6.25 -10.85
C GLU A 66 7.77 5.84 -10.44
N LYS A 67 8.65 5.58 -11.41
CA LYS A 67 10.05 5.24 -11.15
C LYS A 67 10.82 6.39 -10.50
N ASN A 68 10.69 7.60 -11.02
CA ASN A 68 11.38 8.77 -10.47
C ASN A 68 10.92 9.05 -9.04
N VAL A 69 9.61 9.07 -8.79
CA VAL A 69 9.06 9.27 -7.43
C VAL A 69 9.56 8.20 -6.46
N MET A 70 9.63 6.93 -6.88
CA MET A 70 10.15 5.86 -6.02
C MET A 70 11.64 6.01 -5.72
N ASN A 71 12.44 6.48 -6.68
CA ASN A 71 13.86 6.74 -6.47
C ASN A 71 14.08 7.91 -5.51
N ASP A 72 13.43 9.05 -5.76
CA ASP A 72 13.52 10.24 -4.89
C ASP A 72 13.11 9.89 -3.45
N TRP A 73 12.08 9.07 -3.29
CA TRP A 73 11.63 8.62 -1.98
C TRP A 73 12.64 7.68 -1.31
N GLN A 74 13.26 6.77 -2.06
CA GLN A 74 14.31 5.89 -1.54
C GLN A 74 15.55 6.70 -1.13
N GLU A 75 15.99 7.67 -1.93
CA GLU A 75 17.12 8.55 -1.58
C GLU A 75 16.85 9.32 -0.29
N THR A 76 15.64 9.87 -0.15
CA THR A 76 15.21 10.54 1.08
C THR A 76 15.18 9.57 2.26
N TRP A 77 14.69 8.35 2.06
CA TRP A 77 14.61 7.31 3.09
C TRP A 77 16.00 6.86 3.58
N ASP A 78 16.94 6.67 2.65
CA ASP A 78 18.32 6.28 2.95
C ASP A 78 19.05 7.40 3.71
N GLY A 79 18.82 8.67 3.34
CA GLY A 79 19.41 9.84 3.99
C GLY A 79 18.80 10.22 5.35
N TYR A 80 17.65 9.66 5.74
CA TYR A 80 16.92 10.07 6.94
C TYR A 80 17.46 9.43 8.23
N ASP A 81 18.47 10.04 8.88
CA ASP A 81 19.04 9.52 10.13
C ASP A 81 18.44 10.17 11.39
N SER A 82 17.23 9.74 11.77
CA SER A 82 16.68 10.03 13.09
C SER A 82 16.70 8.80 13.98
N GLU A 83 16.86 9.01 15.30
CA GLU A 83 16.80 7.93 16.28
C GLU A 83 15.44 7.21 16.26
N SER A 84 14.35 7.96 16.07
CA SER A 84 12.99 7.42 15.89
C SER A 84 12.77 6.68 14.57
N GLY A 85 13.58 6.96 13.53
CA GLY A 85 13.46 6.36 12.21
C GLY A 85 14.30 5.11 12.00
N ARG A 86 15.33 4.88 12.84
CA ARG A 86 16.24 3.72 12.71
C ARG A 86 15.50 2.38 12.76
N GLY A 87 14.64 2.16 13.75
CA GLY A 87 13.88 0.90 13.87
C GLY A 87 12.90 0.67 12.70
N THR A 88 12.30 1.73 12.15
CA THR A 88 11.45 1.63 10.95
C THR A 88 12.28 1.26 9.72
N ARG A 89 13.49 1.82 9.55
CA ARG A 89 14.41 1.47 8.44
C ARG A 89 14.90 0.04 8.55
N ASP A 90 15.18 -0.45 9.76
CA ASP A 90 15.55 -1.84 9.98
C ASP A 90 14.44 -2.79 9.52
N LEU A 91 13.17 -2.41 9.69
CA LEU A 91 12.01 -3.18 9.23
C LEU A 91 11.68 -3.02 7.74
N VAL A 92 11.85 -1.81 7.23
CA VAL A 92 11.53 -1.41 5.86
C VAL A 92 12.79 -0.83 5.24
N PRO A 93 13.78 -1.67 4.89
CA PRO A 93 15.05 -1.19 4.33
C PRO A 93 14.90 -0.61 2.93
N LYS A 94 13.86 -1.04 2.19
CA LYS A 94 13.57 -0.56 0.84
C LYS A 94 12.13 -0.08 0.76
N VAL A 95 11.94 1.17 0.37
CA VAL A 95 10.61 1.70 0.13
C VAL A 95 10.01 1.03 -1.10
N ASN A 96 8.73 0.70 -1.02
CA ASN A 96 7.99 0.13 -2.13
C ASN A 96 6.54 0.62 -2.10
N ARG A 97 5.82 0.44 -3.21
CA ARG A 97 4.41 0.88 -3.30
C ARG A 97 3.51 0.24 -2.25
N LYS A 98 3.83 -0.96 -1.77
CA LYS A 98 3.06 -1.62 -0.70
C LYS A 98 3.26 -0.95 0.66
N CYS A 99 4.34 -0.20 0.86
CA CYS A 99 4.55 0.60 2.07
C CYS A 99 3.49 1.70 2.22
N LEU A 100 2.99 2.26 1.10
CA LEU A 100 1.87 3.20 1.09
C LEU A 100 0.53 2.53 1.45
N MET A 101 0.47 1.20 1.41
CA MET A 101 -0.72 0.41 1.69
C MET A 101 -0.68 -0.27 3.05
N PHE A 102 0.24 0.12 3.93
CA PHE A 102 0.27 -0.42 5.29
C PHE A 102 -1.07 -0.15 5.99
N SER A 103 -1.59 -1.20 6.64
CA SER A 103 -2.74 -1.02 7.50
C SER A 103 -2.37 -0.03 8.62
N LYS A 104 -3.35 0.74 9.09
CA LYS A 104 -3.15 1.69 10.20
C LYS A 104 -2.48 1.05 11.43
N TYR A 105 -2.69 -0.25 11.65
CA TYR A 105 -2.11 -0.97 12.78
C TYR A 105 -0.63 -1.33 12.56
N LEU A 106 -0.20 -1.61 11.33
CA LEU A 106 1.22 -1.79 11.02
C LEU A 106 2.00 -0.49 11.22
N ILE A 107 1.38 0.64 10.86
CA ILE A 107 1.95 1.97 11.09
C ILE A 107 2.15 2.20 12.60
N PHE A 108 1.22 1.75 13.43
CA PHE A 108 1.35 1.85 14.88
C PHE A 108 2.56 1.08 15.42
N ILE A 109 2.79 -0.15 14.93
CA ILE A 109 4.02 -0.93 15.25
C ILE A 109 5.27 -0.18 14.83
N LEU A 110 5.31 0.29 13.58
CA LEU A 110 6.52 0.89 13.02
C LEU A 110 6.94 2.19 13.69
N SER A 111 5.96 3.00 14.09
CA SER A 111 6.21 4.35 14.60
C SER A 111 6.14 4.44 16.13
N GLY A 112 5.70 3.38 16.81
CA GLY A 112 5.33 3.44 18.23
C GLY A 112 4.16 4.38 18.50
N HIS A 113 3.46 4.84 17.46
CA HIS A 113 2.30 5.71 17.57
C HIS A 113 1.02 4.88 17.67
N GLY A 114 -0.04 5.46 18.21
CA GLY A 114 -1.35 4.83 18.20
C GLY A 114 -2.11 5.03 19.49
N PRO A 115 -3.22 4.31 19.69
CA PRO A 115 -4.06 4.46 20.86
C PRO A 115 -3.47 3.69 22.05
N PHE A 116 -2.20 3.95 22.39
CA PHE A 116 -1.48 3.32 23.50
C PHE A 116 -1.27 4.34 24.61
N PRO A 117 -1.45 3.95 25.89
CA PRO A 117 -1.35 4.87 27.02
C PRO A 117 -0.02 5.62 27.04
N TYR A 118 1.12 4.91 26.87
CA TYR A 118 2.45 5.54 26.84
C TYR A 118 2.56 6.64 25.79
N TYR A 119 2.08 6.37 24.57
CA TYR A 119 2.08 7.34 23.48
C TYR A 119 1.16 8.52 23.78
N LEU A 120 -0.07 8.29 24.25
CA LEU A 120 -1.04 9.36 24.52
C LEU A 120 -0.61 10.26 25.69
N SER A 121 -0.02 9.69 26.74
CA SER A 121 0.53 10.44 27.88
C SER A 121 1.66 11.37 27.45
N ARG A 122 2.53 10.95 26.52
CA ARG A 122 3.60 11.81 25.97
C ARG A 122 3.04 13.10 25.35
N PHE A 123 1.85 13.04 24.75
CA PHE A 123 1.19 14.19 24.14
C PHE A 123 0.18 14.88 25.07
N LYS A 124 0.21 14.59 26.37
CA LYS A 124 -0.70 15.16 27.38
C LYS A 124 -2.19 14.98 27.03
N LYS A 125 -2.51 13.89 26.31
CA LYS A 125 -3.89 13.51 25.98
C LYS A 125 -4.53 12.62 27.05
N LEU A 126 -3.70 12.06 27.92
CA LEU A 126 -4.10 11.26 29.07
C LEU A 126 -3.58 11.96 30.32
N ASN A 127 -4.45 12.29 31.27
CA ASN A 127 -4.12 13.09 32.46
C ASN A 127 -3.31 12.32 33.50
N SER A 128 -3.37 11.00 33.50
CA SER A 128 -2.54 10.18 34.37
C SER A 128 -1.93 9.03 33.59
N SER A 129 -0.66 8.75 33.90
CA SER A 129 -0.09 7.41 33.79
C SER A 129 -0.74 6.54 34.88
N LEU A 130 -2.07 6.36 34.85
CA LEU A 130 -2.70 5.32 35.66
C LEU A 130 -2.19 4.02 35.06
N ARG A 131 -1.36 3.32 35.84
CA ARG A 131 -0.65 2.11 35.47
C ARG A 131 -1.44 0.90 35.99
N PRO A 132 -2.33 0.30 35.18
CA PRO A 132 -2.73 -1.10 35.37
C PRO A 132 -1.52 -2.05 35.48
N CYS A 133 -0.36 -1.67 34.94
CA CYS A 133 0.85 -2.48 34.93
C CYS A 133 2.11 -1.69 35.32
N ASP A 134 3.03 -2.31 36.08
CA ASP A 134 4.35 -1.75 36.43
C ASP A 134 5.32 -1.62 35.23
N SER A 135 4.88 -1.97 34.02
CA SER A 135 5.68 -1.94 32.81
C SER A 135 5.26 -0.81 31.86
N ILE A 136 6.16 -0.47 30.92
CA ILE A 136 5.91 0.56 29.91
C ILE A 136 4.76 0.08 29.02
N GLU A 137 3.62 0.78 29.07
CA GLU A 137 2.41 0.48 28.28
C GLU A 137 2.54 0.95 26.83
N ASP A 138 3.63 0.54 26.18
CA ASP A 138 3.92 0.77 24.77
C ASP A 138 3.25 -0.28 23.87
N VAL A 139 3.43 -0.11 22.56
CA VAL A 139 2.93 -1.05 21.55
C VAL A 139 3.35 -2.49 21.86
N ASP A 140 4.62 -2.70 22.20
CA ASP A 140 5.19 -4.04 22.39
C ASP A 140 4.54 -4.74 23.58
N HIS A 141 4.26 -4.00 24.65
CA HIS A 141 3.50 -4.52 25.78
C HIS A 141 2.14 -5.09 25.33
N TYR A 142 1.34 -4.31 24.60
CA TYR A 142 0.01 -4.75 24.15
C TYR A 142 0.05 -5.90 23.14
N VAL A 143 1.08 -5.93 22.30
CA VAL A 143 1.19 -6.89 21.20
C VAL A 143 1.76 -8.23 21.66
N PHE A 144 2.67 -8.22 22.64
CA PHE A 144 3.42 -9.42 23.03
C PHE A 144 3.09 -9.93 24.44
N ARG A 145 2.68 -9.06 25.39
CA ARG A 145 2.77 -9.37 26.83
C ARG A 145 1.54 -9.01 27.66
N TYR A 146 0.66 -8.12 27.19
CA TYR A 146 -0.42 -7.57 28.01
C TYR A 146 -1.49 -8.61 28.35
N GLN A 147 -1.90 -8.65 29.63
CA GLN A 147 -2.78 -9.70 30.15
C GLN A 147 -4.15 -9.77 29.44
N TYR A 148 -4.72 -8.62 29.06
CA TYR A 148 -6.04 -8.58 28.41
C TYR A 148 -5.98 -8.84 26.90
N THR A 149 -4.79 -8.90 26.31
CA THR A 149 -4.60 -9.27 24.90
C THR A 149 -4.02 -10.67 24.74
N LYS A 150 -4.03 -11.51 25.78
CA LYS A 150 -3.42 -12.86 25.79
C LYS A 150 -3.82 -13.75 24.61
N TYR A 151 -5.08 -13.68 24.17
CA TYR A 151 -5.57 -14.46 23.01
C TYR A 151 -5.13 -13.89 21.65
N PHE A 152 -4.59 -12.67 21.64
CA PHE A 152 -4.15 -11.93 20.47
C PHE A 152 -2.64 -11.65 20.47
N HIS A 153 -1.88 -12.29 21.38
CA HIS A 153 -0.44 -12.12 21.40
C HIS A 153 0.18 -12.58 20.09
N LEU A 154 1.01 -11.70 19.53
CA LEU A 154 1.94 -12.09 18.48
C LEU A 154 3.14 -12.75 19.14
N LYS A 155 3.81 -13.63 18.39
CA LYS A 155 5.09 -14.16 18.82
C LYS A 155 6.12 -13.03 18.75
N GLU A 156 6.73 -12.70 19.87
CA GLU A 156 7.83 -11.75 19.94
C GLU A 156 9.01 -12.30 19.11
N PRO A 157 9.48 -11.57 18.09
CA PRO A 157 10.61 -12.01 17.29
C PRO A 157 11.93 -11.72 18.01
N ILE A 158 12.94 -12.53 17.71
CA ILE A 158 14.32 -12.22 18.07
C ILE A 158 14.81 -11.12 17.13
N LEU A 159 15.63 -10.18 17.62
CA LEU A 159 16.12 -9.02 16.85
C LEU A 159 16.72 -9.42 15.48
N ALA A 160 17.44 -10.55 15.40
CA ALA A 160 18.00 -11.07 14.15
C ALA A 160 16.95 -11.48 13.10
N HIS A 161 15.70 -11.69 13.51
CA HIS A 161 14.59 -12.11 12.65
C HIS A 161 13.51 -11.04 12.53
N TRP A 162 13.78 -9.81 12.99
CA TRP A 162 12.82 -8.70 13.05
C TRP A 162 12.20 -8.39 11.67
N GLN A 163 13.01 -8.34 10.61
CA GLN A 163 12.55 -8.15 9.22
C GLN A 163 11.65 -9.27 8.73
N ALA A 164 12.05 -10.53 8.96
CA ALA A 164 11.30 -11.71 8.52
C ALA A 164 9.95 -11.80 9.24
N TRP A 165 9.93 -11.49 10.53
CA TRP A 165 8.71 -11.40 11.31
C TRP A 165 7.76 -10.34 10.78
N PHE A 166 8.26 -9.13 10.47
CA PHE A 166 7.41 -8.07 9.95
C PHE A 166 6.85 -8.38 8.57
N LYS A 167 7.64 -9.03 7.71
CA LYS A 167 7.15 -9.54 6.43
C LYS A 167 6.03 -10.57 6.63
N ASN A 168 6.20 -11.51 7.57
CA ASN A 168 5.15 -12.48 7.89
C ASN A 168 3.89 -11.79 8.43
N LEU A 169 4.05 -10.78 9.29
CA LEU A 169 2.95 -9.98 9.81
C LEU A 169 2.16 -9.27 8.70
N GLN A 170 2.82 -8.82 7.63
CA GLN A 170 2.16 -8.21 6.47
C GLN A 170 1.38 -9.20 5.62
N GLU A 171 1.87 -10.44 5.51
CA GLU A 171 1.32 -11.46 4.61
C GLU A 171 0.29 -12.37 5.31
N ASN A 172 0.32 -12.45 6.64
CA ASN A 172 -0.54 -13.33 7.42
C ASN A 172 -1.76 -12.59 8.00
N MET A 173 -2.95 -12.94 7.48
CA MET A 173 -4.22 -12.37 7.93
C MET A 173 -4.54 -12.64 9.40
N GLU A 174 -4.13 -13.79 9.95
CA GLU A 174 -4.32 -14.09 11.37
C GLU A 174 -3.47 -13.16 12.24
N CYS A 175 -2.21 -12.92 11.85
CA CYS A 175 -1.33 -11.98 12.55
C CYS A 175 -1.88 -10.55 12.48
N LEU A 176 -2.36 -10.11 11.32
CA LEU A 176 -3.02 -8.80 11.18
C LEU A 176 -4.28 -8.69 12.03
N TRP A 177 -5.08 -9.76 12.10
CA TRP A 177 -6.27 -9.80 12.93
C TRP A 177 -5.93 -9.72 14.43
N LYS A 178 -4.93 -10.49 14.89
CA LYS A 178 -4.43 -10.41 16.27
C LYS A 178 -3.92 -9.00 16.60
N LEU A 179 -3.09 -8.43 15.74
CA LEU A 179 -2.58 -7.06 15.88
C LEU A 179 -3.71 -6.03 15.98
N ARG A 180 -4.71 -6.13 15.09
CA ARG A 180 -5.88 -5.27 15.10
C ARG A 180 -6.58 -5.34 16.46
N ASN A 181 -6.91 -6.53 16.94
CA ASN A 181 -7.62 -6.70 18.21
C ASN A 181 -6.84 -6.14 19.40
N SER A 182 -5.52 -6.35 19.45
CA SER A 182 -4.67 -5.74 20.48
C SER A 182 -4.74 -4.21 20.46
N CYS A 183 -4.69 -3.61 19.26
CA CYS A 183 -4.83 -2.15 19.10
C CYS A 183 -6.23 -1.62 19.43
N GLU A 184 -7.29 -2.41 19.22
CA GLU A 184 -8.67 -2.06 19.58
C GLU A 184 -8.86 -2.07 21.10
N ILE A 185 -8.34 -3.10 21.79
CA ILE A 185 -8.39 -3.21 23.25
C ILE A 185 -7.66 -2.03 23.89
N SER A 186 -6.45 -1.72 23.41
CA SER A 186 -5.69 -0.56 23.89
C SER A 186 -6.49 0.74 23.75
N ARG A 187 -7.16 0.92 22.61
CA ARG A 187 -8.01 2.10 22.38
C ARG A 187 -9.22 2.17 23.30
N HIS A 188 -9.88 1.05 23.51
CA HIS A 188 -11.03 1.00 24.41
C HIS A 188 -10.64 1.43 25.83
N LEU A 189 -9.52 0.89 26.33
CA LEU A 189 -8.97 1.29 27.63
C LEU A 189 -8.59 2.77 27.67
N CYS A 190 -7.90 3.26 26.65
CA CYS A 190 -7.55 4.68 26.55
C CYS A 190 -8.79 5.58 26.56
N ASN A 191 -9.86 5.19 25.85
CA ASN A 191 -11.10 5.96 25.80
C ASN A 191 -11.80 6.00 27.17
N GLN A 192 -11.79 4.90 27.93
CA GLN A 192 -12.32 4.88 29.30
C GLN A 192 -11.54 5.87 30.18
N MET A 193 -10.21 5.84 30.11
CA MET A 193 -9.34 6.73 30.89
C MET A 193 -9.39 8.21 30.48
N ILE A 194 -9.94 8.54 29.32
CA ILE A 194 -10.15 9.93 28.87
C ILE A 194 -11.48 10.49 29.40
N GLN A 195 -12.45 9.62 29.69
CA GLN A 195 -13.80 10.00 30.13
C GLN A 195 -13.91 10.19 31.65
N ASP A 196 -12.91 9.76 32.41
CA ASP A 196 -12.75 9.96 33.86
C ASP A 196 -11.92 11.22 34.18
#